data_AF-D3ZJP9-F1
#
_entry.id   AF-D3ZJP9-F1
#
_cell.length_a   1.000
_cell.length_b   1.000
_cell.length_c   1.000
_cell.angle_alpha   90.00
_cell.angle_beta   90.00
_cell.angle_gamma   90.00
#
_symmetry.space_group_name_H-M   'P 1'
#
loop_
_entity.id
_entity.type
_entity.pdbx_description
1 polymer ?
#
loop_
_entity_poly.entity_id
_entity_poly.type
_entity_poly.pdbx_seq_one_letter_code
_entity_poly.pdbx_strand_id
1 'polypeptide(L)'
;MFSYQPFSQECTDALNRVVAYHLHTSHVYLAMAYSFRNDKRIPPFVEYFETLANTRREDADAFLKHLWKRNTAICPPTLEKVDMMEITTPIEAILLAQEMERTLTSILVGLQGAARRESDLLRLLTSVLRKQRKNEDYMKTQLTFHQRVEKEREMQVQTKKPSTLLNRKPYLRGRKHIGDHEVSGLRGFVTSDC
;
A
#
# COMPACT_ATOMS: atom_id res chain seq x y z
N MET A 1 23.47 26.07 -17.40
CA MET A 1 24.09 26.94 -16.39
C MET A 1 23.08 27.07 -15.25
N PHE A 2 23.49 27.04 -13.97
CA PHE A 2 22.55 27.34 -12.88
C PHE A 2 22.21 28.83 -12.91
N SER A 3 20.95 29.19 -12.66
CA SER A 3 20.62 30.57 -12.29
C SER A 3 20.88 30.75 -10.80
N TYR A 4 21.47 31.88 -10.43
CA TYR A 4 21.65 32.29 -9.03
C TYR A 4 20.58 33.29 -8.58
N GLN A 5 19.64 33.67 -9.46
CA GLN A 5 18.49 34.47 -9.07
C GLN A 5 17.54 33.63 -8.21
N PRO A 6 17.00 34.18 -7.11
CA PRO A 6 15.96 33.54 -6.33
C PRO A 6 14.80 33.07 -7.20
N PHE A 7 14.19 31.94 -6.86
CA PHE A 7 12.94 31.51 -7.47
C PHE A 7 11.81 32.49 -7.14
N SER A 8 10.74 32.49 -7.94
CA SER A 8 9.48 33.12 -7.53
C SER A 8 8.94 32.45 -6.25
N GLN A 9 8.09 33.15 -5.51
CA GLN A 9 7.44 32.58 -4.32
C GLN A 9 6.67 31.29 -4.68
N GLU A 10 5.89 31.32 -5.76
CA GLU A 10 5.14 30.16 -6.26
C GLU A 10 6.04 28.93 -6.53
N CYS A 11 7.20 29.14 -7.18
CA CYS A 11 8.16 28.09 -7.46
C CYS A 11 8.87 27.61 -6.19
N THR A 12 9.19 28.51 -5.26
CA THR A 12 9.75 28.18 -3.94
C THR A 12 8.78 27.31 -3.12
N ASP A 13 7.50 27.68 -3.07
CA ASP A 13 6.46 26.94 -2.34
C ASP A 13 6.20 25.57 -2.97
N ALA A 14 6.15 25.50 -4.31
CA ALA A 14 6.01 24.23 -5.04
C ALA A 14 7.23 23.31 -4.82
N LEU A 15 8.44 23.87 -4.76
CA LEU A 15 9.68 23.13 -4.54
C LEU A 15 9.78 22.61 -3.09
N ASN A 16 9.36 23.41 -2.10
CA ASN A 16 9.20 22.97 -0.72
C ASN A 16 8.17 21.84 -0.57
N ARG A 17 7.03 21.90 -1.28
CA ARG A 17 6.04 20.79 -1.33
C ARG A 17 6.63 19.52 -1.94
N VAL A 18 7.36 19.63 -3.05
CA VAL A 18 8.06 18.50 -3.68
C VAL A 18 9.05 17.84 -2.72
N VAL A 19 9.86 18.63 -2.01
CA VAL A 19 10.82 18.13 -1.02
C VAL A 19 10.10 17.39 0.12
N ALA A 20 9.08 18.00 0.73
CA ALA A 20 8.31 17.37 1.80
C ALA A 20 7.73 16.02 1.38
N TYR A 21 7.12 15.96 0.19
CA TYR A 21 6.48 14.73 -0.28
C TYR A 21 7.49 13.62 -0.62
N HIS A 22 8.68 13.96 -1.14
CA HIS A 22 9.75 12.97 -1.33
C HIS A 22 10.29 12.43 0.00
N LEU A 23 10.49 13.29 1.00
CA LEU A 23 10.96 12.85 2.33
C LEU A 23 9.91 11.97 3.03
N HIS A 24 8.63 12.36 2.97
CA HIS A 24 7.51 11.56 3.50
C HIS A 24 7.40 10.20 2.78
N THR A 25 7.31 10.17 1.45
CA THR A 25 7.23 8.90 0.70
C THR A 25 8.45 8.03 0.91
N SER A 26 9.65 8.59 1.05
CA SER A 26 10.85 7.82 1.43
C SER A 26 10.67 7.08 2.77
N HIS A 27 10.13 7.77 3.77
CA HIS A 27 9.89 7.19 5.09
C HIS A 27 8.81 6.09 5.02
N VAL A 28 7.68 6.37 4.36
CA VAL A 28 6.57 5.41 4.22
C VAL A 28 7.00 4.17 3.42
N TYR A 29 7.72 4.32 2.31
CA TYR A 29 8.23 3.17 1.55
C TYR A 29 9.20 2.30 2.36
N LEU A 30 10.07 2.91 3.16
CA LEU A 30 10.96 2.16 4.04
C LEU A 30 10.17 1.41 5.11
N ALA A 31 9.22 2.07 5.77
CA ALA A 31 8.39 1.46 6.80
C ALA A 31 7.55 0.29 6.26
N MET A 32 6.90 0.45 5.10
CA MET A 32 6.17 -0.62 4.42
C MET A 32 7.08 -1.78 3.99
N ALA A 33 8.28 -1.52 3.48
CA ALA A 33 9.20 -2.59 3.10
C ALA A 33 9.56 -3.48 4.31
N TYR A 34 9.83 -2.86 5.46
CA TYR A 34 10.15 -3.59 6.68
C TYR A 34 8.93 -4.24 7.35
N SER A 35 7.70 -3.72 7.19
CA SER A 35 6.49 -4.41 7.70
C SER A 35 6.17 -5.71 6.96
N PHE A 36 6.52 -5.79 5.66
CA PHE A 36 6.35 -7.01 4.85
C PHE A 36 7.58 -7.92 4.78
N ARG A 37 8.74 -7.47 5.27
CA ARG A 37 9.96 -8.29 5.36
C ARG A 37 9.82 -9.33 6.49
N ASN A 38 9.65 -10.58 6.09
CA ASN A 38 9.60 -11.74 6.99
C ASN A 38 10.54 -12.85 6.49
N ASP A 39 11.08 -13.65 7.41
CA ASP A 39 12.11 -14.66 7.12
C ASP A 39 11.63 -15.82 6.22
N LYS A 40 10.32 -16.03 6.10
CA LYS A 40 9.74 -17.19 5.41
C LYS A 40 9.48 -16.94 3.93
N ARG A 41 9.03 -15.73 3.58
CA ARG A 41 8.71 -15.33 2.20
C ARG A 41 8.64 -13.81 2.09
N ILE A 42 9.69 -13.22 1.53
CA ILE A 42 9.73 -11.79 1.17
C ILE A 42 8.88 -11.58 -0.11
N PRO A 43 7.87 -10.68 -0.11
CA PRO A 43 7.16 -10.30 -1.32
C PRO A 43 8.05 -9.55 -2.33
N PRO A 44 7.88 -9.74 -3.66
CA PRO A 44 8.76 -9.12 -4.68
C PRO A 44 8.82 -7.59 -4.67
N PHE A 45 7.84 -6.91 -4.05
CA PHE A 45 7.82 -5.45 -3.96
C PHE A 45 8.69 -4.89 -2.82
N VAL A 46 9.11 -5.70 -1.85
CA VAL A 46 9.88 -5.21 -0.67
C VAL A 46 11.21 -4.57 -1.09
N GLU A 47 12.00 -5.27 -1.92
CA GLU A 47 13.27 -4.75 -2.43
C GLU A 47 13.08 -3.52 -3.33
N TYR A 48 11.98 -3.47 -4.09
CA TYR A 48 11.61 -2.30 -4.89
C TYR A 48 11.27 -1.10 -4.00
N PHE A 49 10.53 -1.32 -2.91
CA PHE A 49 10.15 -0.26 -1.97
C PHE A 49 11.38 0.26 -1.20
N GLU A 50 12.33 -0.59 -0.81
CA GLU A 50 13.63 -0.14 -0.26
C GLU A 50 14.44 0.70 -1.25
N THR A 51 14.53 0.25 -2.51
CA THR A 51 15.23 0.98 -3.58
C THR A 51 14.56 2.32 -3.88
N LEU A 52 13.22 2.33 -3.93
CA LEU A 52 12.43 3.53 -4.14
C LEU A 52 12.56 4.49 -2.95
N ALA A 53 12.54 4.00 -1.72
CA ALA A 53 12.77 4.80 -0.51
C ALA A 53 14.11 5.54 -0.57
N ASN A 54 15.19 4.88 -1.00
CA ASN A 54 16.49 5.52 -1.20
C ASN A 54 16.43 6.57 -2.33
N THR A 55 15.88 6.21 -3.49
CA THR A 55 15.71 7.10 -4.65
C THR A 55 14.94 8.39 -4.27
N ARG A 56 13.93 8.28 -3.40
CA ARG A 56 13.17 9.44 -2.91
C ARG A 56 14.01 10.39 -2.06
N ARG A 57 14.98 9.92 -1.27
CA ARG A 57 15.91 10.80 -0.51
C ARG A 57 16.88 11.51 -1.46
N GLU A 58 17.39 10.79 -2.45
CA GLU A 58 18.28 11.36 -3.48
C GLU A 58 17.58 12.46 -4.30
N ASP A 59 16.33 12.20 -4.73
CA ASP A 59 15.53 13.20 -5.44
C ASP A 59 15.20 14.40 -4.51
N ALA A 60 14.88 14.18 -3.23
CA ALA A 60 14.67 15.26 -2.25
C ALA A 60 15.92 16.14 -2.04
N ASP A 61 17.09 15.53 -1.85
CA ASP A 61 18.38 16.21 -1.73
C ASP A 61 18.71 17.01 -3.00
N ALA A 62 18.45 16.44 -4.19
CA ALA A 62 18.62 17.14 -5.46
C ALA A 62 17.74 18.38 -5.56
N PHE A 63 16.49 18.34 -5.09
CA PHE A 63 15.60 19.51 -5.04
C PHE A 63 16.01 20.53 -3.97
N LEU A 64 16.39 20.09 -2.76
CA LEU A 64 16.93 20.93 -1.69
C LEU A 64 18.17 21.73 -2.14
N LYS A 65 19.07 21.09 -2.90
CA LYS A 65 20.24 21.73 -3.50
C LYS A 65 19.89 22.87 -4.47
N HIS A 66 18.69 22.88 -5.08
CA HIS A 66 18.24 24.00 -5.91
C HIS A 66 17.70 25.16 -5.05
N LEU A 67 16.95 24.88 -3.97
CA LEU A 67 16.54 25.92 -3.00
C LEU A 67 17.76 26.61 -2.39
N TRP A 68 18.69 25.82 -1.84
CA TRP A 68 19.87 26.32 -1.14
C TRP A 68 20.76 27.21 -2.03
N LYS A 69 21.06 26.78 -3.26
CA LYS A 69 21.93 27.51 -4.20
C LYS A 69 21.40 28.88 -4.64
N ARG A 70 20.10 29.13 -4.48
CA ARG A 70 19.43 30.38 -4.86
C ARG A 70 19.01 31.22 -3.65
N ASN A 71 19.50 30.85 -2.45
CA ASN A 71 19.21 31.52 -1.19
C ASN A 71 17.70 31.68 -0.89
N THR A 72 16.89 30.72 -1.33
CA THR A 72 15.43 30.71 -1.09
C THR A 72 15.09 29.98 0.21
N ALA A 73 14.03 30.38 0.88
CA ALA A 73 13.58 29.75 2.12
C ALA A 73 13.29 28.25 1.96
N ILE A 74 13.94 27.43 2.80
CA ILE A 74 13.69 25.99 2.90
C ILE A 74 12.70 25.77 4.05
N CYS A 75 11.42 25.67 3.69
CA CYS A 75 10.30 25.46 4.62
C CYS A 75 9.40 24.33 4.11
N PRO A 76 9.85 23.06 4.07
CA PRO A 76 9.01 21.94 3.65
C PRO A 76 7.85 21.76 4.65
N PRO A 77 6.57 21.65 4.20
CA PRO A 77 5.45 21.42 5.10
C PRO A 77 5.52 20.04 5.76
N THR A 78 5.02 19.94 6.99
CA THR A 78 4.77 18.64 7.63
C THR A 78 3.63 17.92 6.91
N LEU A 79 3.79 16.62 6.69
CA LEU A 79 2.75 15.73 6.17
C LEU A 79 2.30 14.77 7.26
N GLU A 80 1.03 14.37 7.20
CA GLU A 80 0.45 13.42 8.15
C GLU A 80 1.17 12.07 8.11
N LYS A 81 1.18 11.36 9.24
CA LYS A 81 1.78 10.02 9.31
C LYS A 81 0.78 8.99 8.83
N VAL A 82 1.21 8.10 7.96
CA VAL A 82 0.44 6.90 7.62
C VAL A 82 0.60 5.89 8.76
N ASP A 83 -0.50 5.30 9.24
CA ASP A 83 -0.43 4.20 10.18
C ASP A 83 -0.04 2.90 9.44
N MET A 84 1.11 2.33 9.81
CA MET A 84 1.58 1.07 9.23
C MET A 84 0.78 -0.14 9.72
N MET A 85 0.04 -0.01 10.83
CA MET A 85 -0.77 -1.10 11.39
C MET A 85 -2.03 -1.38 10.57
N GLU A 86 -2.52 -0.40 9.81
CA GLU A 86 -3.66 -0.55 8.89
C GLU A 86 -3.28 -1.29 7.59
N ILE A 87 -1.98 -1.38 7.26
CA ILE A 87 -1.48 -1.96 6.00
C ILE A 87 -1.09 -3.42 6.24
N THR A 88 -2.07 -4.31 6.21
CA THR A 88 -1.90 -5.71 6.63
C THR A 88 -1.58 -6.67 5.47
N THR A 89 -1.99 -6.32 4.24
CA THR A 89 -1.86 -7.17 3.05
C THR A 89 -0.96 -6.55 1.98
N PRO A 90 -0.33 -7.39 1.13
CA PRO A 90 0.36 -6.93 -0.09
C PRO A 90 -0.49 -6.02 -0.99
N ILE A 91 -1.80 -6.26 -1.08
CA ILE A 91 -2.69 -5.50 -1.97
C ILE A 91 -2.93 -4.11 -1.40
N GLU A 92 -3.20 -3.98 -0.10
CA GLU A 92 -3.29 -2.68 0.60
C GLU A 92 -2.00 -1.87 0.43
N ALA A 93 -0.83 -2.50 0.64
CA ALA A 93 0.47 -1.83 0.47
C ALA A 93 0.69 -1.30 -0.95
N ILE A 94 0.32 -2.07 -1.98
CA ILE A 94 0.45 -1.66 -3.38
C ILE A 94 -0.61 -0.59 -3.74
N LEU A 95 -1.82 -0.65 -3.19
CA LEU A 95 -2.86 0.36 -3.41
C LEU A 95 -2.45 1.70 -2.80
N LEU A 96 -1.94 1.72 -1.56
CA LEU A 96 -1.37 2.92 -0.95
C LEU A 96 -0.20 3.46 -1.79
N ALA A 97 0.71 2.59 -2.23
CA ALA A 97 1.80 2.99 -3.10
C ALA A 97 1.30 3.63 -4.41
N GLN A 98 0.27 3.07 -5.06
CA GLN A 98 -0.34 3.69 -6.24
C GLN A 98 -0.87 5.10 -5.97
N GLU A 99 -1.49 5.32 -4.81
CA GLU A 99 -2.05 6.64 -4.47
C GLU A 99 -0.95 7.66 -4.14
N MET A 100 0.10 7.24 -3.44
CA MET A 100 1.30 8.07 -3.22
C MET A 100 1.99 8.44 -4.54
N GLU A 101 2.12 7.51 -5.48
CA GLU A 101 2.74 7.79 -6.79
C GLU A 101 1.89 8.76 -7.62
N ARG A 102 0.55 8.63 -7.64
CA ARG A 102 -0.34 9.60 -8.31
C ARG A 102 -0.25 10.99 -7.69
N THR A 103 -0.26 11.07 -6.37
CA THR A 103 -0.16 12.32 -5.62
C THR A 103 1.17 13.02 -5.91
N LEU A 104 2.28 12.27 -5.92
CA LEU A 104 3.58 12.82 -6.28
C LEU A 104 3.63 13.29 -7.74
N THR A 105 3.04 12.55 -8.68
CA THR A 105 2.92 12.98 -10.09
C THR A 105 2.21 14.34 -10.19
N SER A 106 1.11 14.52 -9.46
CA SER A 106 0.38 15.80 -9.38
C SER A 106 1.26 16.94 -8.83
N ILE A 107 1.95 16.70 -7.72
CA ILE A 107 2.83 17.70 -7.08
C ILE A 107 4.01 18.09 -8.01
N LEU A 108 4.61 17.11 -8.73
CA LEU A 108 5.67 17.35 -9.71
C LEU A 108 5.20 18.16 -10.92
N VAL A 109 4.01 17.88 -11.43
CA VAL A 109 3.39 18.67 -12.52
C VAL A 109 3.08 20.10 -12.06
N GLY A 110 2.62 20.27 -10.81
CA GLY A 110 2.48 21.59 -10.18
C GLY A 110 3.80 22.38 -10.16
N LEU A 111 4.91 21.75 -9.74
CA LEU A 111 6.22 22.39 -9.79
C LEU A 111 6.67 22.68 -11.24
N GLN A 112 6.40 21.81 -12.21
CA GLN A 112 6.67 22.09 -13.63
C GLN A 112 5.90 23.32 -14.14
N GLY A 113 4.67 23.52 -13.65
CA GLY A 113 3.85 24.71 -13.93
C GLY A 113 4.44 26.01 -13.40
N ALA A 114 5.04 26.00 -12.21
CA ALA A 114 5.68 27.16 -11.57
C ALA A 114 7.12 27.41 -12.07
N ALA A 115 7.86 26.35 -12.43
CA ALA A 115 9.27 26.40 -12.83
C ALA A 115 9.51 26.71 -14.32
N ARG A 116 8.53 27.28 -15.04
CA ARG A 116 8.56 27.46 -16.52
C ARG A 116 9.79 28.17 -17.09
N ARG A 117 10.48 29.01 -16.31
CA ARG A 117 11.68 29.76 -16.72
C ARG A 117 12.99 29.15 -16.21
N GLU A 118 12.91 28.05 -15.45
CA GLU A 118 14.02 27.50 -14.65
C GLU A 118 14.61 26.25 -15.31
N SER A 119 15.38 26.46 -16.38
CA SER A 119 15.88 25.37 -17.26
C SER A 119 16.66 24.26 -16.54
N ASP A 120 17.40 24.59 -15.48
CA ASP A 120 18.14 23.67 -14.62
C ASP A 120 17.20 22.78 -13.79
N LEU A 121 16.19 23.38 -13.17
CA LEU A 121 15.16 22.69 -12.40
C LEU A 121 14.22 21.85 -13.29
N LEU A 122 13.83 22.36 -14.47
CA LEU A 122 13.05 21.64 -15.47
C LEU A 122 13.77 20.38 -15.99
N ARG A 123 15.10 20.42 -16.11
CA ARG A 123 15.93 19.26 -16.45
C ARG A 123 15.91 18.20 -15.36
N LEU A 124 15.98 18.59 -14.08
CA LEU A 124 15.82 17.66 -12.95
C LEU A 124 14.41 17.05 -12.96
N LEU A 125 13.37 17.88 -13.03
CA LEU A 125 11.97 17.47 -13.11
C LEU A 125 11.69 16.45 -14.21
N THR A 126 12.24 16.66 -15.41
CA THR A 126 12.05 15.74 -16.54
C THR A 126 12.68 14.37 -16.27
N SER A 127 13.83 14.33 -15.58
CA SER A 127 14.45 13.07 -15.15
C SER A 127 13.57 12.33 -14.12
N VAL A 128 13.06 13.06 -13.12
CA VAL A 128 12.19 12.51 -12.05
C VAL A 128 10.85 12.03 -12.63
N LEU A 129 10.16 12.83 -13.46
CA LEU A 129 8.91 12.44 -14.13
C LEU A 129 9.07 11.20 -15.02
N ARG A 130 10.25 11.01 -15.63
CA ARG A 130 10.56 9.78 -16.38
C ARG A 130 10.74 8.55 -15.46
N LYS A 131 11.30 8.71 -14.26
CA LYS A 131 11.30 7.65 -13.23
C LYS A 131 9.86 7.36 -12.77
N GLN A 132 9.08 8.42 -12.55
CA GLN A 132 7.72 8.37 -12.00
C GLN A 132 6.78 7.48 -12.82
N ARG A 133 6.79 7.61 -14.16
CA ARG A 133 6.03 6.73 -15.05
C ARG A 133 6.37 5.25 -14.85
N LYS A 134 7.66 4.91 -14.68
CA LYS A 134 8.10 3.53 -14.44
C LYS A 134 7.58 2.97 -13.11
N ASN A 135 7.54 3.81 -12.08
CA ASN A 135 6.97 3.42 -10.78
C ASN A 135 5.48 3.13 -10.91
N GLU A 136 4.70 4.02 -11.52
CA GLU A 136 3.26 3.79 -11.73
C GLU A 136 2.99 2.49 -12.50
N ASP A 137 3.76 2.21 -13.55
CA ASP A 137 3.62 0.98 -14.34
C ASP A 137 4.06 -0.28 -13.55
N TYR A 138 5.09 -0.17 -12.72
CA TYR A 138 5.47 -1.23 -11.77
C TYR A 138 4.34 -1.53 -10.77
N MET A 139 3.75 -0.50 -10.15
CA MET A 139 2.67 -0.69 -9.17
C MET A 139 1.41 -1.30 -9.79
N LYS A 140 1.06 -0.95 -11.05
CA LYS A 140 -0.04 -1.61 -11.80
C LYS A 140 0.25 -3.10 -12.02
N THR A 141 1.51 -3.42 -12.37
CA THR A 141 1.96 -4.79 -12.62
C THR A 141 1.91 -5.64 -11.34
N GLN A 142 2.43 -5.11 -10.22
CA GLN A 142 2.39 -5.79 -8.92
C GLN A 142 0.96 -6.00 -8.41
N LEU A 143 0.08 -5.00 -8.56
CA LEU A 143 -1.32 -5.14 -8.15
C LEU A 143 -2.00 -6.29 -8.90
N THR A 144 -1.82 -6.33 -10.23
CA THR A 144 -2.36 -7.39 -11.09
C THR A 144 -1.82 -8.77 -10.71
N PHE A 145 -0.53 -8.87 -10.35
CA PHE A 145 0.08 -10.11 -9.88
C PHE A 145 -0.53 -10.57 -8.54
N HIS A 146 -0.60 -9.68 -7.55
CA HIS A 146 -1.11 -10.03 -6.23
C HIS A 146 -2.61 -10.38 -6.23
N GLN A 147 -3.43 -9.68 -7.03
CA GLN A 147 -4.85 -10.02 -7.22
C GLN A 147 -5.06 -11.42 -7.84
N ARG A 148 -4.20 -11.84 -8.77
CA ARG A 148 -4.24 -13.22 -9.32
C ARG A 148 -3.92 -14.26 -8.25
N VAL A 149 -2.85 -14.04 -7.49
CA VAL A 149 -2.41 -14.93 -6.40
C VAL A 149 -3.46 -15.04 -5.29
N GLU A 150 -4.19 -13.96 -5.00
CA GLU A 150 -5.31 -13.98 -4.05
C GLU A 150 -6.48 -14.82 -4.57
N LYS A 151 -6.96 -14.53 -5.79
CA LYS A 151 -8.05 -15.27 -6.44
C LYS A 151 -7.77 -16.78 -6.55
N GLU A 152 -6.52 -17.16 -6.85
CA GLU A 152 -6.08 -18.56 -6.88
C GLU A 152 -6.16 -19.24 -5.50
N ARG A 153 -5.90 -18.52 -4.41
CA ARG A 153 -6.04 -19.05 -3.03
C ARG A 153 -7.51 -19.23 -2.67
N GLU A 154 -8.37 -18.27 -3.00
CA GLU A 154 -9.82 -18.37 -2.76
C GLU A 154 -10.42 -19.60 -3.45
N MET A 155 -10.06 -19.84 -4.72
CA MET A 155 -10.48 -21.03 -5.47
C MET A 155 -10.00 -22.34 -4.81
N GLN A 156 -8.77 -22.37 -4.28
CA GLN A 156 -8.24 -23.53 -3.54
C GLN A 156 -8.95 -23.76 -2.20
N VAL A 157 -9.40 -22.71 -1.52
CA VAL A 157 -10.18 -22.84 -0.27
C VAL A 157 -11.60 -23.35 -0.57
N GLN A 158 -12.23 -22.88 -1.65
CA GLN A 158 -13.56 -23.34 -2.07
C GLN A 158 -13.55 -24.81 -2.50
N THR A 159 -12.56 -25.23 -3.31
CA THR A 159 -12.44 -26.63 -3.79
C THR A 159 -12.06 -27.64 -2.71
N LYS A 160 -11.53 -27.20 -1.57
CA LYS A 160 -11.19 -28.07 -0.42
C LYS A 160 -12.30 -28.20 0.63
N LYS A 161 -13.45 -27.51 0.49
CA LYS A 161 -14.62 -27.76 1.37
C LYS A 161 -15.24 -29.12 1.02
N PRO A 162 -15.30 -30.09 1.96
CA PRO A 162 -15.82 -31.42 1.66
C PRO A 162 -17.34 -31.41 1.48
N SER A 163 -17.82 -32.14 0.47
CA SER A 163 -19.25 -32.36 0.17
C SER A 163 -19.92 -33.35 1.15
N THR A 164 -19.71 -33.19 2.46
CA THR A 164 -20.20 -34.09 3.51
C THR A 164 -21.65 -33.81 3.95
N LEU A 165 -22.58 -33.77 2.98
CA LEU A 165 -24.04 -33.69 3.24
C LEU A 165 -24.87 -34.53 2.24
N LEU A 166 -24.39 -35.70 1.81
CA LEU A 166 -25.15 -36.54 0.86
C LEU A 166 -24.88 -38.06 0.96
N ASN A 167 -25.13 -38.65 2.14
CA ASN A 167 -25.57 -40.05 2.29
C ASN A 167 -25.92 -40.41 3.75
N ARG A 168 -27.18 -40.19 4.15
CA ARG A 168 -27.82 -40.93 5.25
C ARG A 168 -28.99 -41.73 4.71
N LYS A 169 -28.70 -42.93 4.17
CA LYS A 169 -29.75 -43.94 3.96
C LYS A 169 -30.18 -44.50 5.32
N PRO A 170 -31.49 -44.57 5.64
CA PRO A 170 -31.94 -45.17 6.88
C PRO A 170 -31.77 -46.70 6.82
N TYR A 171 -31.06 -47.27 7.79
CA TYR A 171 -31.00 -48.72 7.99
C TYR A 171 -32.34 -49.20 8.58
N LEU A 172 -33.17 -49.83 7.75
CA LEU A 172 -34.32 -50.60 8.23
C LEU A 172 -33.81 -51.91 8.86
N ARG A 173 -34.06 -52.12 10.15
CA ARG A 173 -33.90 -53.44 10.81
C ARG A 173 -35.15 -53.77 11.61
N GLY A 174 -35.56 -55.04 11.55
CA GLY A 174 -36.95 -55.45 11.79
C GLY A 174 -37.42 -55.62 13.23
N ARG A 175 -38.76 -55.64 13.35
CA ARG A 175 -39.62 -55.90 14.51
C ARG A 175 -39.14 -56.98 15.51
N LYS A 176 -39.39 -56.74 16.81
CA LYS A 176 -40.35 -57.53 17.63
C LYS A 176 -40.68 -56.89 19.00
N HIS A 177 -41.88 -56.29 19.07
CA HIS A 177 -42.95 -56.30 20.10
C HIS A 177 -42.70 -56.52 21.62
N ILE A 178 -43.57 -55.82 22.41
CA ILE A 178 -43.87 -55.95 23.87
C ILE A 178 -42.77 -55.32 24.75
N GLY A 179 -42.97 -54.48 25.77
CA GLY A 179 -44.16 -53.82 26.36
C GLY A 179 -43.89 -53.51 27.86
N ASP A 180 -44.46 -52.52 28.56
CA ASP A 180 -45.33 -51.37 28.23
C ASP A 180 -45.29 -50.35 29.42
N HIS A 181 -46.25 -49.41 29.55
CA HIS A 181 -46.51 -48.42 30.63
C HIS A 181 -45.69 -47.10 30.76
N GLU A 182 -46.44 -46.00 30.59
CA GLU A 182 -46.53 -44.71 31.33
C GLU A 182 -45.26 -44.07 31.94
N VAL A 183 -44.81 -42.84 31.60
CA VAL A 183 -45.42 -41.50 31.41
C VAL A 183 -45.37 -40.61 32.67
N SER A 184 -44.91 -39.36 32.46
CA SER A 184 -44.76 -38.22 33.38
C SER A 184 -43.58 -38.26 34.38
N GLY A 185 -42.85 -37.17 34.65
CA GLY A 185 -42.85 -35.86 34.00
C GLY A 185 -42.44 -34.68 34.90
N LEU A 186 -41.14 -34.39 35.04
CA LEU A 186 -40.58 -33.22 35.73
C LEU A 186 -39.33 -32.72 34.94
N ARG A 187 -39.34 -31.54 34.29
CA ARG A 187 -39.12 -30.15 34.80
C ARG A 187 -37.77 -29.91 35.50
N GLY A 188 -36.97 -29.01 34.92
CA GLY A 188 -35.79 -28.36 35.52
C GLY A 188 -34.71 -28.05 34.47
N PHE A 189 -34.55 -26.81 33.97
CA PHE A 189 -33.66 -25.74 34.50
C PHE A 189 -32.15 -26.13 34.55
N VAL A 190 -31.16 -25.34 34.10
CA VAL A 190 -31.15 -24.09 33.28
C VAL A 190 -29.69 -23.82 32.77
N THR A 191 -29.45 -22.70 32.08
CA THR A 191 -28.15 -22.11 31.61
C THR A 191 -26.92 -22.37 32.51
N SER A 192 -25.67 -22.38 32.03
CA SER A 192 -24.95 -21.33 31.27
C SER A 192 -23.59 -21.92 30.77
N ASP A 193 -22.68 -21.29 30.00
CA ASP A 193 -22.35 -19.87 29.73
C ASP A 193 -21.92 -19.65 28.26
N CYS A 194 -21.73 -18.38 27.90
CA CYS A 194 -21.20 -17.89 26.61
C CYS A 194 -19.68 -18.08 26.46
#